data_AF-A0A2V7ARA6-F1
#
_entry.id   AF-A0A2V7ARA6-F1
#
_cell.length_a   1.000
_cell.length_b   1.000
_cell.length_c   1.000
_cell.angle_alpha   90.00
_cell.angle_beta   90.00
_cell.angle_gamma   90.00
#
_symmetry.space_group_name_H-M   'P 1'
#
loop_
_entity.id
_entity.type
_entity.pdbx_description
1 polymer ?
#
loop_
_entity_poly.entity_id
_entity_poly.type
_entity_poly.pdbx_seq_one_letter_code
_entity_poly.pdbx_strand_id
1 'polypeptide(L)'
;MQNLARRFSWLIIGLVVLIGILASSPSAHAQTAANPLCPGEDVFFNPGNGQDIVVPSGFTVSAFVKGLNFPTAVAFRGNARRFEVYVLESGHGLPSRCNDETAVSGGTFSPSNPFTPDILVFNEGGKFLRGPLAKPTANGGGLLPHGPSIDIAFEKGFAGGRLFATDSNQAIRSPGAQNNSSRIVIVDPTSGEVTPFISGLPTGDHPAEQITFKDGWIYWSQGSTTNSGVVGRDNGGGANQPDIPCQDIVLSDNLFSSGGTPEVKTSGYSPFRTDNRGKTITAFTGALHHGVCDGAILRARLDSRHPENTIEPFSWGYRNPYGIRFAPQDHALRGGLFVTENGEDERGARPTNNAPDRLQLAQQNPDGSPDFHGWPDRFGFLDSTQAVFNPVGGPGDDNAAAVIGKPVQHVLAFPPQPVTAPLAIEPSDVAIVGLDFVPDSFVGGPVKRGAALAGREGDFGFSKANGTPEEGHDVQLINFSRPGEPLQLQLQRFAFNTTFEQAFIDGIRGINRPVDLKFGPDACAYLVDYGAVRDFGQSDPAARFCPAKLLNGANNPAFPACLTDGSGPLVQLPGTGVIWKICRTAAQDRRDRDDD
;
A
#
# COMPACT_ATOMS: atom_id res chain seq x y z
N MET A 1 -43.16 17.09 -71.23
CA MET A 1 -43.11 16.12 -72.35
C MET A 1 -41.98 15.15 -72.01
N GLN A 2 -42.32 13.98 -71.48
CA GLN A 2 -42.32 12.70 -72.24
C GLN A 2 -40.93 12.43 -72.83
N ASN A 3 -40.10 11.69 -72.12
CA ASN A 3 -39.93 10.23 -72.19
C ASN A 3 -39.06 9.75 -73.36
N LEU A 4 -38.11 8.91 -72.96
CA LEU A 4 -37.65 7.68 -73.62
C LEU A 4 -36.48 7.73 -74.63
N ALA A 5 -35.41 7.04 -74.17
CA ALA A 5 -34.75 5.92 -74.85
C ALA A 5 -33.69 6.26 -75.92
N ARG A 6 -32.54 5.59 -76.05
CA ARG A 6 -32.06 4.31 -75.48
C ARG A 6 -30.60 4.06 -75.92
N ARG A 7 -29.90 3.23 -75.12
CA ARG A 7 -28.80 2.28 -75.44
C ARG A 7 -27.37 2.86 -75.47
N PHE A 8 -26.34 2.21 -74.90
CA PHE A 8 -26.05 0.78 -74.87
C PHE A 8 -25.35 0.32 -73.57
N SER A 9 -25.74 -0.88 -73.13
CA SER A 9 -25.24 -1.70 -72.02
C SER A 9 -23.78 -2.13 -72.19
N TRP A 10 -23.07 -2.46 -71.09
CA TRP A 10 -22.41 -3.77 -70.89
C TRP A 10 -22.39 -4.12 -69.38
N LEU A 11 -22.81 -5.36 -69.10
CA LEU A 11 -22.87 -6.03 -67.79
C LEU A 11 -21.46 -6.28 -67.21
N ILE A 12 -21.36 -6.43 -65.88
CA ILE A 12 -20.97 -7.70 -65.23
C ILE A 12 -21.55 -7.74 -63.80
N ILE A 13 -21.94 -8.96 -63.43
CA ILE A 13 -22.81 -9.42 -62.34
C ILE A 13 -22.05 -9.50 -61.01
N GLY A 14 -22.73 -9.17 -59.91
CA GLY A 14 -22.32 -9.50 -58.53
C GLY A 14 -23.54 -9.57 -57.61
N LEU A 15 -23.92 -10.80 -57.27
CA LEU A 15 -25.12 -11.23 -56.55
C LEU A 15 -25.23 -10.62 -55.14
N VAL A 16 -26.43 -10.11 -54.82
CA VAL A 16 -26.85 -9.67 -53.47
C VAL A 16 -27.16 -10.89 -52.60
N VAL A 17 -26.57 -10.95 -51.41
CA VAL A 17 -27.12 -11.69 -50.27
C VAL A 17 -27.23 -10.70 -49.09
N LEU A 18 -28.47 -10.40 -48.73
CA LEU A 18 -28.87 -9.69 -47.51
C LEU A 18 -28.43 -10.51 -46.28
N ILE A 19 -27.66 -9.91 -45.37
CA ILE A 19 -27.54 -10.38 -43.99
C ILE A 19 -27.90 -9.20 -43.08
N GLY A 20 -28.91 -9.42 -42.24
CA GLY A 20 -29.41 -8.46 -41.26
C GLY A 20 -28.34 -8.11 -40.24
N ILE A 21 -28.11 -6.81 -40.06
CA ILE A 21 -27.30 -6.27 -38.97
C ILE A 21 -28.19 -6.28 -37.72
N LEU A 22 -28.16 -7.41 -37.01
CA LEU A 22 -28.52 -7.42 -35.59
C LEU A 22 -27.38 -6.72 -34.84
N ALA A 23 -27.71 -5.59 -34.21
CA ALA A 23 -26.84 -4.91 -33.27
C ALA A 23 -26.57 -5.85 -32.08
N SER A 24 -25.45 -6.55 -32.09
CA SER A 24 -24.89 -7.16 -30.90
C SER A 24 -24.29 -6.05 -30.06
N SER A 25 -24.89 -5.80 -28.89
CA SER A 25 -24.19 -5.16 -27.79
C SER A 25 -22.86 -5.90 -27.56
N PRO A 26 -21.73 -5.22 -27.31
CA PRO A 26 -20.53 -5.92 -26.90
C PRO A 26 -20.81 -6.53 -25.54
N SER A 27 -21.10 -7.83 -25.51
CA SER A 27 -21.10 -8.62 -24.29
C SER A 27 -19.72 -8.48 -23.67
N ALA A 28 -19.63 -7.81 -22.51
CA ALA A 28 -18.41 -7.75 -21.72
C ALA A 28 -18.05 -9.19 -21.32
N HIS A 29 -17.17 -9.83 -22.08
CA HIS A 29 -16.59 -11.09 -21.70
C HIS A 29 -15.69 -10.83 -20.49
N ALA A 30 -15.80 -11.66 -19.46
CA ALA A 30 -14.85 -11.64 -18.35
C ALA A 30 -13.43 -11.78 -18.93
N GLN A 31 -12.51 -10.90 -18.52
CA GLN A 31 -11.11 -11.04 -18.88
C GLN A 31 -10.45 -11.96 -17.86
N THR A 32 -9.77 -12.99 -18.36
CA THR A 32 -8.75 -13.69 -17.57
C THR A 32 -7.51 -12.81 -17.56
N ALA A 33 -7.00 -12.47 -16.37
CA ALA A 33 -5.72 -11.79 -16.20
C ALA A 33 -4.68 -12.79 -15.70
N ALA A 34 -3.43 -12.64 -16.14
CA ALA A 34 -2.37 -13.61 -15.89
C ALA A 34 -1.07 -12.91 -15.55
N ASN A 35 -0.25 -13.55 -14.72
CA ASN A 35 1.13 -13.14 -14.55
C ASN A 35 1.97 -13.62 -15.76
N PRO A 36 2.68 -12.73 -16.49
CA PRO A 36 3.40 -13.11 -17.69
C PRO A 36 4.66 -13.96 -17.44
N LEU A 37 5.19 -13.98 -16.21
CA LEU A 37 6.39 -14.73 -15.83
C LEU A 37 6.08 -16.08 -15.18
N CYS A 38 4.85 -16.24 -14.67
CA CYS A 38 4.36 -17.45 -14.06
C CYS A 38 3.03 -17.89 -14.71
N PRO A 39 3.07 -18.36 -15.98
CA PRO A 39 1.87 -18.75 -16.70
C PRO A 39 1.20 -19.99 -16.10
N GLY A 40 -0.13 -20.00 -16.11
CA GLY A 40 -0.96 -21.10 -15.57
C GLY A 40 -1.88 -20.71 -14.43
N GLU A 41 -1.62 -19.55 -13.81
CA GLU A 41 -2.42 -18.94 -12.75
C GLU A 41 -3.15 -17.73 -13.33
N ASP A 42 -4.23 -18.00 -14.04
CA ASP A 42 -5.14 -16.98 -14.54
C ASP A 42 -6.19 -16.67 -13.45
N VAL A 43 -6.45 -15.39 -13.22
CA VAL A 43 -7.51 -14.93 -12.31
C VAL A 43 -8.68 -14.35 -13.09
N PHE A 44 -9.87 -14.48 -12.52
CA PHE A 44 -11.03 -13.77 -13.02
C PHE A 44 -10.86 -12.28 -12.76
N PHE A 45 -10.98 -11.45 -13.80
CA PHE A 45 -11.02 -10.01 -13.65
C PHE A 45 -12.21 -9.40 -14.41
N ASN A 46 -13.19 -8.94 -13.64
CA ASN A 46 -14.30 -8.14 -14.13
C ASN A 46 -14.78 -7.18 -13.04
N PRO A 47 -14.24 -5.97 -12.96
CA PRO A 47 -14.67 -5.02 -11.93
C PRO A 47 -16.07 -4.44 -12.20
N GLY A 48 -16.64 -4.60 -13.42
CA GLY A 48 -17.93 -4.01 -13.77
C GLY A 48 -18.00 -2.53 -13.42
N ASN A 49 -18.99 -2.12 -12.63
CA ASN A 49 -19.04 -0.79 -12.01
C ASN A 49 -19.04 -0.91 -10.48
N GLY A 50 -18.56 -2.02 -9.92
CA GLY A 50 -18.57 -2.26 -8.47
C GLY A 50 -19.92 -2.73 -7.97
N GLN A 51 -20.63 -3.56 -8.75
CA GLN A 51 -21.99 -4.01 -8.43
C GLN A 51 -22.06 -4.80 -7.12
N ASP A 52 -20.97 -5.45 -6.74
CA ASP A 52 -20.88 -6.26 -5.54
C ASP A 52 -20.23 -5.51 -4.37
N ILE A 53 -19.94 -4.21 -4.53
CA ILE A 53 -19.46 -3.34 -3.47
C ILE A 53 -20.66 -2.71 -2.75
N VAL A 54 -20.82 -3.05 -1.48
CA VAL A 54 -21.77 -2.46 -0.56
C VAL A 54 -21.23 -1.12 -0.07
N VAL A 55 -22.03 -0.07 -0.18
CA VAL A 55 -21.81 1.24 0.45
C VAL A 55 -23.05 1.67 1.23
N PRO A 56 -22.95 2.56 2.21
CA PRO A 56 -24.11 2.95 3.01
C PRO A 56 -25.14 3.70 2.17
N SER A 57 -26.39 3.70 2.65
CA SER A 57 -27.45 4.51 2.02
C SER A 57 -27.03 5.98 1.92
N GLY A 58 -27.31 6.60 0.77
CA GLY A 58 -26.87 7.96 0.46
C GLY A 58 -25.56 8.04 -0.32
N PHE A 59 -24.87 6.92 -0.53
CA PHE A 59 -23.63 6.84 -1.32
C PHE A 59 -23.79 5.93 -2.54
N THR A 60 -22.94 6.16 -3.55
CA THR A 60 -22.81 5.32 -4.75
C THR A 60 -21.34 5.07 -5.04
N VAL A 61 -21.04 3.87 -5.53
CA VAL A 61 -19.72 3.48 -6.02
C VAL A 61 -19.78 3.27 -7.53
N SER A 62 -18.71 3.62 -8.22
CA SER A 62 -18.49 3.28 -9.63
C SER A 62 -16.99 3.07 -9.90
N ALA A 63 -16.66 2.33 -10.95
CA ALA A 63 -15.27 2.20 -11.38
C ALA A 63 -14.86 3.46 -12.18
N PHE A 64 -13.85 4.18 -11.71
CA PHE A 64 -13.32 5.37 -12.38
C PHE A 64 -12.36 4.98 -13.51
N VAL A 65 -11.37 4.15 -13.21
CA VAL A 65 -10.40 3.58 -14.17
C VAL A 65 -10.14 2.13 -13.78
N LYS A 66 -9.90 1.25 -14.77
CA LYS A 66 -9.72 -0.19 -14.60
C LYS A 66 -8.53 -0.64 -15.43
N GLY A 67 -7.99 -1.82 -15.14
CA GLY A 67 -6.96 -2.43 -15.96
C GLY A 67 -5.57 -1.85 -15.69
N LEU A 68 -5.36 -1.36 -14.47
CA LEU A 68 -4.09 -0.75 -14.03
C LEU A 68 -3.14 -1.83 -13.51
N ASN A 69 -1.85 -1.54 -13.51
CA ASN A 69 -0.83 -2.37 -12.88
C ASN A 69 -0.54 -1.82 -11.47
N PHE A 70 -1.09 -2.47 -10.45
CA PHE A 70 -0.66 -2.27 -9.06
C PHE A 70 -0.70 -0.79 -8.63
N PRO A 71 -1.82 -0.08 -8.84
CA PRO A 71 -1.88 1.32 -8.45
C PRO A 71 -1.76 1.44 -6.93
N THR A 72 -0.94 2.38 -6.47
CA THR A 72 -0.68 2.58 -5.02
C THR A 72 -1.15 3.92 -4.50
N ALA A 73 -1.21 4.94 -5.35
CA ALA A 73 -1.65 6.27 -4.93
C ALA A 73 -2.25 7.09 -6.07
N VAL A 74 -3.02 8.12 -5.68
CA VAL A 74 -3.57 9.12 -6.60
C VAL A 74 -3.31 10.56 -6.15
N ALA A 75 -3.01 11.44 -7.10
CA ALA A 75 -2.92 12.88 -6.87
C ALA A 75 -3.83 13.66 -7.83
N PHE A 76 -4.30 14.83 -7.38
CA PHE A 76 -5.23 15.66 -8.14
C PHE A 76 -4.67 17.05 -8.40
N ARG A 77 -4.96 17.60 -9.59
CA ARG A 77 -4.67 18.98 -9.94
C ARG A 77 -5.83 19.61 -10.71
N GLY A 78 -6.40 20.70 -10.20
CA GLY A 78 -7.52 21.39 -10.82
C GLY A 78 -8.59 21.83 -9.82
N ASN A 79 -9.85 21.83 -10.26
CA ASN A 79 -11.00 22.21 -9.43
C ASN A 79 -12.16 21.22 -9.64
N ALA A 80 -13.22 21.35 -8.84
CA ALA A 80 -14.38 20.44 -8.83
C ALA A 80 -15.03 20.13 -10.19
N ARG A 81 -14.82 20.96 -11.23
CA ARG A 81 -15.41 20.75 -12.56
C ARG A 81 -14.45 20.19 -13.59
N ARG A 82 -13.16 20.46 -13.43
CA ARG A 82 -12.12 20.07 -14.38
C ARG A 82 -10.81 19.87 -13.63
N PHE A 83 -10.35 18.63 -13.59
CA PHE A 83 -9.13 18.26 -12.90
C PHE A 83 -8.48 17.06 -13.57
N GLU A 84 -7.17 16.96 -13.37
CA GLU A 84 -6.38 15.79 -13.73
C GLU A 84 -6.25 14.87 -12.52
N VAL A 85 -6.30 13.56 -12.78
CA VAL A 85 -6.04 12.50 -11.81
C VAL A 85 -4.76 11.80 -12.25
N TYR A 86 -3.73 11.87 -11.41
CA TYR A 86 -2.47 11.16 -11.58
C TYR A 86 -2.56 9.87 -10.79
N VAL A 87 -2.35 8.74 -11.44
CA VAL A 87 -2.37 7.41 -10.83
C VAL A 87 -0.94 6.86 -10.89
N LEU A 88 -0.37 6.56 -9.74
CA LEU A 88 0.95 5.92 -9.62
C LEU A 88 0.78 4.41 -9.66
N GLU A 89 1.45 3.75 -10.61
CA GLU A 89 1.59 2.29 -10.71
C GLU A 89 2.90 1.86 -10.05
N SER A 90 2.85 0.90 -9.13
CA SER A 90 3.95 0.59 -8.21
C SER A 90 5.12 -0.19 -8.81
N GLY A 91 4.91 -0.88 -9.94
CA GLY A 91 5.87 -1.87 -10.45
C GLY A 91 5.99 -3.12 -9.56
N HIS A 92 7.21 -3.63 -9.38
CA HIS A 92 7.52 -4.79 -8.53
C HIS A 92 7.42 -4.42 -7.05
N GLY A 93 6.20 -4.41 -6.50
CA GLY A 93 5.94 -4.00 -5.13
C GLY A 93 5.92 -5.13 -4.10
N LEU A 94 5.70 -6.38 -4.53
CA LEU A 94 5.61 -7.52 -3.63
C LEU A 94 6.68 -8.57 -3.90
N PRO A 95 7.20 -9.25 -2.86
CA PRO A 95 8.28 -10.20 -3.01
C PRO A 95 7.85 -11.52 -3.66
N SER A 96 7.99 -11.60 -4.98
CA SER A 96 7.90 -12.85 -5.72
C SER A 96 8.81 -12.85 -6.95
N ARG A 97 9.39 -14.02 -7.25
CA ARG A 97 10.11 -14.24 -8.51
C ARG A 97 9.22 -14.07 -9.75
N CYS A 98 7.90 -14.18 -9.59
CA CYS A 98 6.94 -13.95 -10.65
C CYS A 98 6.75 -12.46 -10.96
N ASN A 99 7.32 -11.57 -10.16
CA ASN A 99 7.21 -10.13 -10.35
C ASN A 99 8.54 -9.53 -10.87
N ASP A 100 9.53 -10.38 -11.21
CA ASP A 100 10.88 -9.97 -11.64
C ASP A 100 10.83 -9.18 -12.96
N GLU A 101 10.93 -7.87 -12.84
CA GLU A 101 10.88 -6.92 -13.93
C GLU A 101 12.02 -7.10 -14.94
N THR A 102 13.13 -7.72 -14.56
CA THR A 102 14.25 -8.00 -15.48
C THR A 102 13.93 -9.13 -16.45
N ALA A 103 13.00 -10.02 -16.08
CA ALA A 103 12.63 -11.21 -16.84
C ALA A 103 11.50 -10.96 -17.87
N VAL A 104 10.88 -9.78 -17.86
CA VAL A 104 9.82 -9.40 -18.82
C VAL A 104 10.41 -9.17 -20.22
N SER A 105 9.66 -9.52 -21.26
CA SER A 105 10.05 -9.24 -22.65
C SER A 105 10.31 -7.74 -22.88
N GLY A 106 11.48 -7.41 -23.44
CA GLY A 106 11.97 -6.04 -23.58
C GLY A 106 12.76 -5.52 -22.37
N GLY A 107 12.79 -6.27 -21.27
CA GLY A 107 13.56 -6.01 -20.07
C GLY A 107 13.01 -4.89 -19.19
N THR A 108 13.82 -4.54 -18.18
CA THR A 108 13.51 -3.54 -17.15
C THR A 108 13.01 -2.20 -17.72
N PHE A 109 13.64 -1.69 -18.77
CA PHE A 109 13.31 -0.38 -19.34
C PHE A 109 12.27 -0.43 -20.47
N SER A 110 11.59 -1.57 -20.65
CA SER A 110 10.50 -1.66 -21.62
C SER A 110 9.34 -0.75 -21.21
N PRO A 111 8.78 0.06 -22.13
CA PRO A 111 7.66 0.94 -21.83
C PRO A 111 6.38 0.18 -21.49
N SER A 112 6.30 -1.12 -21.81
CA SER A 112 5.17 -1.98 -21.52
C SER A 112 5.42 -2.95 -20.37
N ASN A 113 6.50 -2.77 -19.60
CA ASN A 113 6.78 -3.62 -18.45
C ASN A 113 5.83 -3.27 -17.30
N PRO A 114 4.93 -4.18 -16.86
CA PRO A 114 3.99 -3.90 -15.78
C PRO A 114 4.64 -3.95 -14.39
N PHE A 115 5.84 -4.52 -14.27
CA PHE A 115 6.59 -4.62 -13.02
C PHE A 115 7.60 -3.49 -12.85
N THR A 116 7.53 -2.43 -13.67
CA THR A 116 8.24 -1.18 -13.40
C THR A 116 7.28 -0.04 -13.14
N PRO A 117 7.62 0.89 -12.22
CA PRO A 117 6.71 1.96 -11.85
C PRO A 117 6.41 2.93 -13.00
N ASP A 118 5.22 3.52 -13.00
CA ASP A 118 4.90 4.65 -13.86
C ASP A 118 3.76 5.51 -13.32
N ILE A 119 3.45 6.61 -14.03
CA ILE A 119 2.32 7.47 -13.71
C ILE A 119 1.43 7.63 -14.94
N LEU A 120 0.15 7.33 -14.78
CA LEU A 120 -0.89 7.54 -15.79
C LEU A 120 -1.76 8.75 -15.42
N VAL A 121 -2.14 9.56 -16.41
CA VAL A 121 -2.93 10.78 -16.17
C VAL A 121 -4.28 10.69 -16.87
N PHE A 122 -5.35 10.92 -16.11
CA PHE A 122 -6.73 10.90 -16.56
C PHE A 122 -7.39 12.26 -16.29
N ASN A 123 -8.52 12.54 -16.94
CA ASN A 123 -9.38 13.67 -16.57
C ASN A 123 -10.39 13.29 -15.48
N GLU A 124 -11.22 14.24 -15.05
CA GLU A 124 -12.26 14.07 -14.03
C GLU A 124 -13.30 12.96 -14.34
N GLY A 125 -13.41 12.56 -15.61
CA GLY A 125 -14.31 11.50 -16.08
C GLY A 125 -13.64 10.15 -16.35
N GLY A 126 -12.37 9.97 -15.98
CA GLY A 126 -11.63 8.71 -16.16
C GLY A 126 -11.12 8.50 -17.58
N LYS A 127 -11.18 9.53 -18.45
CA LYS A 127 -10.61 9.47 -19.79
C LYS A 127 -9.10 9.66 -19.70
N PHE A 128 -8.34 8.71 -20.25
CA PHE A 128 -6.90 8.81 -20.37
C PHE A 128 -6.49 10.07 -21.16
N LEU A 129 -5.53 10.81 -20.61
CA LEU A 129 -4.98 12.04 -21.19
C LEU A 129 -3.55 11.84 -21.70
N ARG A 130 -2.67 11.29 -20.85
CA ARG A 130 -1.24 11.08 -21.17
C ARG A 130 -0.60 10.08 -20.21
N GLY A 131 0.56 9.56 -20.62
CA GLY A 131 1.36 8.58 -19.89
C GLY A 131 1.82 7.44 -20.82
N PRO A 132 2.58 6.48 -20.30
CA PRO A 132 3.16 6.47 -18.95
C PRO A 132 4.23 7.56 -18.78
N LEU A 133 4.13 8.32 -17.68
CA LEU A 133 5.17 9.26 -17.24
C LEU A 133 6.11 8.54 -16.28
N ALA A 134 7.35 9.05 -16.15
CA ALA A 134 8.29 8.63 -15.11
C ALA A 134 8.73 7.15 -15.14
N LYS A 135 8.44 6.41 -16.21
CA LYS A 135 9.00 5.06 -16.42
C LYS A 135 10.52 5.06 -16.20
N PRO A 136 11.10 3.99 -15.62
CA PRO A 136 12.53 3.90 -15.44
C PRO A 136 13.28 4.04 -16.76
N THR A 137 14.45 4.66 -16.70
CA THR A 137 15.35 4.82 -17.85
C THR A 137 16.76 4.38 -17.48
N ALA A 138 17.50 3.85 -18.45
CA ALA A 138 18.88 3.38 -18.23
C ALA A 138 19.83 4.48 -17.72
N ASN A 139 19.53 5.75 -18.02
CA ASN A 139 20.32 6.91 -17.60
C ASN A 139 19.85 7.53 -16.26
N GLY A 140 18.85 6.95 -15.60
CA GLY A 140 18.40 7.40 -14.27
C GLY A 140 17.47 8.62 -14.25
N GLY A 141 16.82 8.97 -15.36
CA GLY A 141 15.86 10.09 -15.44
C GLY A 141 14.40 9.72 -15.13
N GLY A 142 14.16 8.52 -14.59
CA GLY A 142 12.84 7.99 -14.23
C GLY A 142 12.77 7.51 -12.78
N LEU A 143 11.63 6.92 -12.42
CA LEU A 143 11.49 6.20 -11.15
C LEU A 143 12.44 4.99 -11.11
N LEU A 144 12.74 4.51 -9.91
CA LEU A 144 13.60 3.36 -9.72
C LEU A 144 12.96 2.10 -10.32
N PRO A 145 13.75 1.27 -11.03
CA PRO A 145 13.20 0.12 -11.75
C PRO A 145 12.76 -1.03 -10.85
N HIS A 146 13.42 -1.22 -9.72
CA HIS A 146 13.22 -2.39 -8.85
C HIS A 146 12.31 -2.02 -7.67
N GLY A 147 11.08 -1.59 -7.96
CA GLY A 147 10.15 -0.93 -7.04
C GLY A 147 10.00 -1.48 -5.60
N PRO A 148 9.10 -0.90 -4.80
CA PRO A 148 7.94 -0.14 -5.24
C PRO A 148 8.17 1.37 -5.39
N SER A 149 7.25 2.00 -6.13
CA SER A 149 6.84 3.39 -5.91
C SER A 149 5.50 3.40 -5.17
N ILE A 150 5.38 4.19 -4.11
CA ILE A 150 4.26 4.06 -3.17
C ILE A 150 3.31 5.25 -3.19
N ASP A 151 3.80 6.48 -3.02
CA ASP A 151 2.92 7.65 -2.95
C ASP A 151 3.25 8.72 -3.99
N ILE A 152 2.25 9.54 -4.29
CA ILE A 152 2.31 10.68 -5.20
C ILE A 152 1.46 11.82 -4.67
N ALA A 153 2.03 13.03 -4.59
CA ALA A 153 1.29 14.19 -4.10
C ALA A 153 1.83 15.51 -4.65
N PHE A 154 0.92 16.47 -4.85
CA PHE A 154 1.26 17.86 -5.14
C PHE A 154 1.48 18.65 -3.85
N GLU A 155 2.57 19.42 -3.77
CA GLU A 155 2.89 20.22 -2.57
C GLU A 155 1.83 21.26 -2.18
N LYS A 156 0.97 21.69 -3.12
CA LYS A 156 -0.14 22.63 -2.88
C LYS A 156 -1.51 21.99 -3.15
N GLY A 157 -1.60 20.66 -2.99
CA GLY A 157 -2.83 19.90 -3.23
C GLY A 157 -3.39 20.19 -4.62
N PHE A 158 -4.68 20.51 -4.69
CA PHE A 158 -5.38 20.74 -5.97
C PHE A 158 -4.85 21.93 -6.77
N ALA A 159 -4.18 22.90 -6.13
CA ALA A 159 -3.53 24.01 -6.82
C ALA A 159 -2.27 23.58 -7.60
N GLY A 160 -1.78 22.36 -7.38
CA GLY A 160 -0.59 21.81 -8.02
C GLY A 160 0.71 22.24 -7.33
N GLY A 161 1.62 22.86 -8.07
CA GLY A 161 3.00 23.07 -7.63
C GLY A 161 3.92 21.95 -8.14
N ARG A 162 4.97 21.64 -7.38
CA ARG A 162 5.80 20.46 -7.62
C ARG A 162 5.01 19.18 -7.31
N LEU A 163 5.19 18.17 -8.15
CA LEU A 163 4.66 16.82 -7.95
C LEU A 163 5.77 15.97 -7.33
N PHE A 164 5.52 15.43 -6.15
CA PHE A 164 6.44 14.56 -5.44
C PHE A 164 5.97 13.11 -5.54
N ALA A 165 6.92 12.17 -5.50
CA ALA A 165 6.65 10.75 -5.35
C ALA A 165 7.68 10.09 -4.43
N THR A 166 7.34 8.92 -3.90
CA THR A 166 8.27 8.04 -3.19
C THR A 166 8.56 6.80 -4.02
N ASP A 167 9.84 6.43 -4.08
CA ASP A 167 10.28 5.21 -4.77
C ASP A 167 11.48 4.56 -4.08
N SER A 168 11.74 3.30 -4.42
CA SER A 168 12.85 2.52 -3.87
C SER A 168 13.31 1.44 -4.85
N ASN A 169 14.46 0.84 -4.57
CA ASN A 169 14.90 -0.40 -5.22
C ASN A 169 14.68 -1.62 -4.30
N GLN A 170 13.59 -1.64 -3.52
CA GLN A 170 13.33 -2.67 -2.50
C GLN A 170 13.31 -4.10 -3.08
N ALA A 171 12.86 -4.25 -4.33
CA ALA A 171 12.75 -5.56 -4.97
C ALA A 171 14.09 -6.21 -5.34
N ILE A 172 15.22 -5.48 -5.26
CA ILE A 172 16.54 -6.05 -5.55
C ILE A 172 16.82 -7.21 -4.58
N ARG A 173 17.13 -8.38 -5.14
CA ARG A 173 17.45 -9.61 -4.38
C ARG A 173 18.93 -9.83 -4.14
N SER A 174 19.78 -9.02 -4.76
CA SER A 174 21.22 -9.04 -4.48
C SER A 174 21.46 -8.65 -3.02
N PRO A 175 22.19 -9.47 -2.24
CA PRO A 175 22.38 -9.25 -0.80
C PRO A 175 22.78 -7.81 -0.45
N GLY A 176 21.93 -7.12 0.30
CA GLY A 176 22.14 -5.75 0.80
C GLY A 176 22.13 -4.65 -0.26
N ALA A 177 21.86 -4.97 -1.53
CA ALA A 177 21.92 -3.99 -2.63
C ALA A 177 20.71 -3.02 -2.65
N GLN A 178 19.63 -3.38 -1.97
CA GLN A 178 18.46 -2.52 -1.78
C GLN A 178 18.61 -1.57 -0.58
N ASN A 179 19.57 -1.80 0.32
CA ASN A 179 19.76 -0.98 1.52
C ASN A 179 19.91 0.50 1.14
N ASN A 180 19.26 1.37 1.90
CA ASN A 180 19.23 2.82 1.68
C ASN A 180 18.85 3.25 0.26
N SER A 181 17.99 2.50 -0.45
CA SER A 181 17.61 2.81 -1.83
C SER A 181 16.38 3.70 -1.96
N SER A 182 15.64 3.93 -0.88
CA SER A 182 14.44 4.75 -0.88
C SER A 182 14.78 6.21 -1.16
N ARG A 183 13.88 6.88 -1.88
CA ARG A 183 13.97 8.27 -2.27
C ARG A 183 12.63 8.96 -2.15
N ILE A 184 12.71 10.26 -1.92
CA ILE A 184 11.66 11.21 -2.27
C ILE A 184 12.13 11.92 -3.53
N VAL A 185 11.30 11.96 -4.56
CA VAL A 185 11.64 12.54 -5.87
C VAL A 185 10.63 13.60 -6.29
N ILE A 186 11.05 14.51 -7.17
CA ILE A 186 10.17 15.43 -7.88
C ILE A 186 9.99 14.90 -9.31
N VAL A 187 8.74 14.83 -9.76
CA VAL A 187 8.35 14.42 -11.11
C VAL A 187 7.87 15.63 -11.89
N ASP A 188 8.41 15.87 -13.09
CA ASP A 188 7.82 16.85 -14.00
C ASP A 188 6.47 16.29 -14.54
N PRO A 189 5.33 16.94 -14.26
CA PRO A 189 4.01 16.42 -14.63
C PRO A 189 3.69 16.47 -16.14
N THR A 190 4.61 17.02 -16.95
CA THR A 190 4.50 17.17 -18.41
C THR A 190 5.47 16.24 -19.13
N SER A 191 6.76 16.28 -18.79
CA SER A 191 7.79 15.45 -19.43
C SER A 191 7.93 14.07 -18.78
N GLY A 192 7.55 13.92 -17.51
CA GLY A 192 7.80 12.72 -16.72
C GLY A 192 9.24 12.59 -16.22
N GLU A 193 10.08 13.62 -16.37
CA GLU A 193 11.45 13.61 -15.84
C GLU A 193 11.43 13.53 -14.32
N VAL A 194 12.26 12.65 -13.76
CA VAL A 194 12.38 12.44 -12.31
C VAL A 194 13.69 12.99 -11.80
N THR A 195 13.62 13.84 -10.77
CA THR A 195 14.77 14.43 -10.11
C THR A 195 14.75 14.09 -8.62
N PRO A 196 15.83 13.53 -8.05
CA PRO A 196 15.85 13.24 -6.62
C PRO A 196 15.73 14.51 -5.78
N PHE A 197 14.86 14.47 -4.77
CA PHE A 197 14.75 15.51 -3.74
C PHE A 197 15.55 15.08 -2.50
N ILE A 198 15.30 13.87 -1.98
CA ILE A 198 16.10 13.22 -0.94
C ILE A 198 16.38 11.79 -1.42
N SER A 199 17.65 11.38 -1.39
CA SER A 199 18.07 10.00 -1.71
C SER A 199 18.77 9.36 -0.52
N GLY A 200 18.95 8.04 -0.53
CA GLY A 200 19.71 7.38 0.53
C GLY A 200 18.88 7.17 1.80
N LEU A 201 17.56 7.09 1.68
CA LEU A 201 16.67 6.78 2.80
C LEU A 201 16.63 5.26 3.02
N PRO A 202 16.50 4.79 4.27
CA PRO A 202 16.43 3.37 4.62
C PRO A 202 15.43 2.60 3.78
N THR A 203 15.81 1.37 3.45
CA THR A 203 14.95 0.42 2.76
C THR A 203 15.19 -0.94 3.39
N GLY A 204 14.13 -1.55 3.90
CA GLY A 204 14.13 -2.95 4.30
C GLY A 204 12.80 -3.57 3.96
N ASP A 205 12.13 -4.18 4.95
CA ASP A 205 10.80 -4.77 4.77
C ASP A 205 9.75 -3.74 4.35
N HIS A 206 9.88 -2.49 4.80
CA HIS A 206 9.01 -1.37 4.44
C HIS A 206 9.85 -0.16 4.00
N PRO A 207 9.65 0.38 2.78
CA PRO A 207 10.43 1.51 2.27
C PRO A 207 9.87 2.86 2.74
N ALA A 208 10.30 3.97 2.15
CA ALA A 208 9.60 5.25 2.28
C ALA A 208 8.24 5.20 1.57
N GLU A 209 7.17 5.59 2.27
CA GLU A 209 5.78 5.40 1.84
C GLU A 209 5.06 6.73 1.65
N GLN A 210 3.93 6.98 2.35
CA GLN A 210 3.10 8.16 2.12
C GLN A 210 3.79 9.47 2.50
N ILE A 211 3.48 10.53 1.75
CA ILE A 211 3.97 11.89 1.93
C ILE A 211 2.82 12.86 2.18
N THR A 212 3.08 13.87 3.01
CA THR A 212 2.15 14.99 3.20
C THR A 212 2.90 16.30 3.47
N PHE A 213 2.20 17.43 3.36
CA PHE A 213 2.82 18.75 3.43
C PHE A 213 2.12 19.64 4.44
N LYS A 214 2.90 20.37 5.23
CA LYS A 214 2.38 21.38 6.16
C LYS A 214 3.46 22.40 6.53
N ASP A 215 3.08 23.68 6.53
CA ASP A 215 3.91 24.79 7.05
C ASP A 215 5.35 24.85 6.48
N GLY A 216 5.50 24.56 5.18
CA GLY A 216 6.80 24.58 4.50
C GLY A 216 7.66 23.33 4.74
N TRP A 217 7.07 22.28 5.30
CA TRP A 217 7.70 20.97 5.47
C TRP A 217 7.02 19.93 4.58
N ILE A 218 7.82 18.96 4.13
CA ILE A 218 7.34 17.66 3.69
C ILE A 218 7.52 16.67 4.85
N TYR A 219 6.51 15.83 5.08
CA TYR A 219 6.50 14.74 6.04
C TYR A 219 6.37 13.43 5.25
N TRP A 220 7.01 12.36 5.72
CA TRP A 220 6.84 11.04 5.13
C TRP A 220 6.82 9.93 6.16
N SER A 221 6.10 8.86 5.84
CA SER A 221 6.23 7.56 6.51
C SER A 221 7.53 6.90 6.08
N GLN A 222 8.37 6.57 7.05
CA GLN A 222 9.53 5.69 6.87
C GLN A 222 9.27 4.39 7.64
N GLY A 223 8.90 3.35 6.90
CA GLY A 223 8.68 2.02 7.48
C GLY A 223 9.97 1.39 8.01
N SER A 224 9.82 0.39 8.89
CA SER A 224 10.92 -0.36 9.50
C SER A 224 11.68 -1.21 8.50
N THR A 225 12.97 -1.43 8.77
CA THR A 225 13.79 -2.31 7.91
C THR A 225 13.54 -3.79 8.19
N THR A 226 13.01 -4.14 9.36
CA THR A 226 12.67 -5.52 9.73
C THR A 226 11.22 -5.68 10.17
N ASN A 227 10.74 -6.93 10.27
CA ASN A 227 9.40 -7.25 10.75
C ASN A 227 9.15 -6.80 12.21
N SER A 228 10.14 -6.99 13.09
CA SER A 228 9.95 -6.89 14.55
C SER A 228 11.26 -6.54 15.30
N GLY A 229 12.09 -5.67 14.74
CA GLY A 229 13.29 -5.13 15.39
C GLY A 229 14.53 -6.02 15.33
N VAL A 230 14.50 -7.10 14.53
CA VAL A 230 15.55 -8.14 14.49
C VAL A 230 15.80 -8.57 13.05
N VAL A 231 17.06 -8.48 12.61
CA VAL A 231 17.47 -9.02 11.31
C VAL A 231 17.51 -10.55 11.38
N GLY A 232 16.66 -11.19 10.57
CA GLY A 232 16.59 -12.63 10.34
C GLY A 232 17.03 -13.04 8.93
N ARG A 233 16.76 -14.30 8.57
CA ARG A 233 16.97 -14.79 7.19
C ARG A 233 15.90 -14.27 6.24
N ASP A 234 14.73 -13.91 6.74
CA ASP A 234 13.67 -13.25 5.98
C ASP A 234 14.12 -11.89 5.41
N ASN A 235 15.04 -11.19 6.07
CA ASN A 235 15.59 -9.93 5.57
C ASN A 235 16.76 -10.17 4.59
N GLY A 236 16.45 -10.72 3.41
CA GLY A 236 17.42 -10.93 2.33
C GLY A 236 18.54 -11.91 2.69
N GLY A 237 18.22 -12.97 3.44
CA GLY A 237 19.21 -13.92 3.94
C GLY A 237 20.07 -13.36 5.08
N GLY A 238 19.63 -12.25 5.70
CA GLY A 238 20.35 -11.51 6.74
C GLY A 238 21.36 -10.50 6.20
N ALA A 239 21.28 -10.13 4.92
CA ALA A 239 22.15 -9.14 4.31
C ALA A 239 21.57 -7.71 4.35
N ASN A 240 20.28 -7.58 4.67
CA ASN A 240 19.63 -6.28 4.79
C ASN A 240 20.13 -5.55 6.02
N GLN A 241 20.05 -4.22 5.99
CA GLN A 241 20.41 -3.37 7.12
C GLN A 241 19.50 -3.63 8.32
N PRO A 242 20.01 -3.49 9.56
CA PRO A 242 19.17 -3.48 10.76
C PRO A 242 18.38 -2.17 10.89
N ASP A 243 17.41 -2.19 11.79
CA ASP A 243 16.64 -0.98 12.14
C ASP A 243 17.54 0.11 12.71
N ILE A 244 17.11 1.37 12.55
CA ILE A 244 17.87 2.57 12.88
C ILE A 244 17.06 3.38 13.90
N PRO A 245 17.50 3.50 15.16
CA PRO A 245 16.71 4.16 16.19
C PRO A 245 16.77 5.69 16.06
N CYS A 246 15.68 6.38 16.40
CA CYS A 246 15.65 7.86 16.40
C CYS A 246 16.26 8.49 17.66
N GLN A 247 16.52 7.69 18.69
CA GLN A 247 17.13 8.08 19.96
C GLN A 247 18.10 6.99 20.41
N ASP A 248 18.95 7.29 21.39
CA ASP A 248 19.79 6.27 22.01
C ASP A 248 18.91 5.21 22.69
N ILE A 249 19.15 3.94 22.38
CA ILE A 249 18.42 2.80 22.97
C ILE A 249 19.39 1.86 23.66
N VAL A 250 18.92 1.15 24.69
CA VAL A 250 19.65 0.06 25.34
C VAL A 250 18.99 -1.26 24.97
N LEU A 251 19.76 -2.20 24.41
CA LEU A 251 19.26 -3.51 24.03
C LEU A 251 19.08 -4.42 25.25
N SER A 252 18.08 -5.30 25.19
CA SER A 252 17.86 -6.35 26.19
C SER A 252 18.98 -7.39 26.19
N ASP A 253 18.91 -8.35 27.12
CA ASP A 253 19.80 -9.50 27.18
C ASP A 253 19.32 -10.69 26.31
N ASN A 254 18.37 -10.46 25.40
CA ASN A 254 17.81 -11.50 24.53
C ASN A 254 18.61 -11.66 23.22
N LEU A 255 18.64 -12.91 22.71
CA LEU A 255 19.13 -13.26 21.39
C LEU A 255 18.07 -14.06 20.65
N PHE A 256 17.81 -13.68 19.41
CA PHE A 256 16.75 -14.26 18.59
C PHE A 256 17.35 -15.26 17.62
N SER A 257 16.78 -16.46 17.56
CA SER A 257 17.31 -17.57 16.77
C SER A 257 16.75 -17.53 15.36
N SER A 258 17.63 -17.49 14.37
CA SER A 258 17.24 -17.71 12.98
C SER A 258 17.44 -19.19 12.56
N GLY A 259 17.85 -20.07 13.48
CA GLY A 259 18.14 -21.48 13.18
C GLY A 259 19.44 -21.72 12.39
N GLY A 260 19.60 -22.93 11.86
CA GLY A 260 20.79 -23.40 11.12
C GLY A 260 21.79 -24.21 11.96
N THR A 261 22.82 -24.74 11.29
CA THR A 261 23.92 -25.50 11.90
C THR A 261 25.27 -24.96 11.42
N PRO A 262 26.07 -24.26 12.25
CA PRO A 262 25.78 -23.92 13.66
C PRO A 262 24.59 -22.95 13.80
N GLU A 263 24.00 -22.91 14.99
CA GLU A 263 22.87 -22.02 15.30
C GLU A 263 23.27 -20.56 15.06
N VAL A 264 22.37 -19.81 14.41
CA VAL A 264 22.55 -18.38 14.13
C VAL A 264 21.63 -17.56 15.03
N LYS A 265 22.20 -16.57 15.71
CA LYS A 265 21.44 -15.63 16.55
C LYS A 265 21.84 -14.19 16.29
N THR A 266 20.88 -13.29 16.50
CA THR A 266 21.06 -11.85 16.33
C THR A 266 20.41 -11.13 17.53
N SER A 267 21.04 -10.09 18.07
CA SER A 267 20.37 -9.13 18.98
C SER A 267 19.55 -8.12 18.17
N GLY A 268 18.56 -7.45 18.77
CA GLY A 268 17.79 -6.44 18.04
C GLY A 268 18.63 -5.22 17.62
N TYR A 269 18.15 -4.45 16.65
CA TYR A 269 18.85 -3.29 16.05
C TYR A 269 20.33 -3.58 15.69
N SER A 270 20.66 -4.82 15.37
CA SER A 270 22.03 -5.27 15.11
C SER A 270 22.12 -5.99 13.78
N PRO A 271 23.25 -5.86 13.05
CA PRO A 271 23.48 -6.65 11.84
C PRO A 271 23.35 -8.14 12.13
N PHE A 272 22.89 -8.91 11.14
CA PHE A 272 22.73 -10.37 11.26
C PHE A 272 23.97 -11.04 11.87
N ARG A 273 23.76 -12.02 12.76
CA ARG A 273 24.83 -12.75 13.46
C ARG A 273 25.63 -11.93 14.48
N THR A 274 25.14 -10.77 14.89
CA THR A 274 25.80 -9.90 15.87
C THR A 274 25.15 -10.03 17.26
N ASP A 275 25.99 -10.07 18.30
CA ASP A 275 25.58 -10.02 19.71
C ASP A 275 26.00 -8.67 20.33
N ASN A 276 25.00 -7.81 20.50
CA ASN A 276 25.11 -6.51 21.19
C ASN A 276 24.20 -6.43 22.41
N ARG A 277 23.85 -7.58 23.02
CA ARG A 277 23.03 -7.59 24.24
C ARG A 277 23.54 -6.64 25.31
N GLY A 278 22.62 -5.94 25.95
CA GLY A 278 22.91 -4.96 27.01
C GLY A 278 23.66 -3.70 26.55
N LYS A 279 24.02 -3.58 25.26
CA LYS A 279 24.73 -2.40 24.75
C LYS A 279 23.76 -1.29 24.39
N THR A 280 24.30 -0.07 24.39
CA THR A 280 23.64 1.09 23.81
C THR A 280 23.86 1.12 22.30
N ILE A 281 22.79 1.32 21.53
CA ILE A 281 22.83 1.70 20.12
C ILE A 281 22.52 3.19 20.03
N THR A 282 23.44 3.96 19.47
CA THR A 282 23.29 5.41 19.34
C THR A 282 22.28 5.76 18.26
N ALA A 283 21.51 6.83 18.47
CA ALA A 283 20.58 7.37 17.49
C ALA A 283 21.21 7.51 16.09
N PHE A 284 20.44 7.18 15.05
CA PHE A 284 20.82 7.28 13.63
C PHE A 284 21.99 6.38 13.20
N THR A 285 22.42 5.43 14.05
CA THR A 285 23.45 4.45 13.67
C THR A 285 22.99 3.63 12.47
N GLY A 286 23.72 3.73 11.36
CA GLY A 286 23.40 3.02 10.10
C GLY A 286 22.76 3.91 9.03
N ALA A 287 22.35 5.13 9.37
CA ALA A 287 21.80 6.07 8.40
C ALA A 287 22.87 6.76 7.54
N LEU A 288 22.50 7.12 6.31
CA LEU A 288 23.36 7.92 5.43
C LEU A 288 23.28 9.43 5.69
N HIS A 289 22.21 9.89 6.34
CA HIS A 289 21.99 11.29 6.69
C HIS A 289 21.70 11.44 8.18
N HIS A 290 22.08 12.57 8.76
CA HIS A 290 21.70 12.91 10.12
C HIS A 290 20.18 13.07 10.24
N GLY A 291 19.61 12.65 11.37
CA GLY A 291 18.17 12.75 11.62
C GLY A 291 17.32 11.66 10.95
N VAL A 292 17.94 10.75 10.18
CA VAL A 292 17.25 9.61 9.56
C VAL A 292 17.25 8.41 10.49
N CYS A 293 16.05 7.90 10.74
CA CYS A 293 15.75 6.65 11.43
C CYS A 293 14.58 5.95 10.72
N ASP A 294 14.24 4.72 11.11
CA ASP A 294 13.11 3.99 10.56
C ASP A 294 12.04 3.69 11.61
N GLY A 295 10.91 3.10 11.17
CA GLY A 295 9.75 2.97 12.03
C GLY A 295 9.27 4.32 12.54
N ALA A 296 9.24 5.32 11.66
CA ALA A 296 9.17 6.73 12.01
C ALA A 296 8.40 7.57 11.00
N ILE A 297 7.86 8.69 11.48
CA ILE A 297 7.51 9.83 10.63
C ILE A 297 8.68 10.80 10.66
N LEU A 298 9.23 11.09 9.48
CA LEU A 298 10.31 12.05 9.31
C LEU A 298 9.80 13.30 8.58
N ARG A 299 10.51 14.42 8.70
CA ARG A 299 10.22 15.64 7.95
C ARG A 299 11.47 16.37 7.47
N ALA A 300 11.34 17.15 6.41
CA ALA A 300 12.41 17.99 5.87
C ALA A 300 11.87 19.32 5.31
N ARG A 301 12.75 20.33 5.22
CA ARG A 301 12.40 21.66 4.71
C ARG A 301 12.16 21.61 3.20
N LEU A 302 10.96 22.00 2.79
CA LEU A 302 10.50 21.95 1.40
C LEU A 302 11.19 22.99 0.49
N ASP A 303 11.68 24.07 1.09
CA ASP A 303 12.35 25.22 0.46
C ASP A 303 13.89 25.12 0.47
N SER A 304 14.44 24.08 1.10
CA SER A 304 15.89 23.87 1.16
C SER A 304 16.46 23.41 -0.18
N ARG A 305 17.66 23.87 -0.51
CA ARG A 305 18.46 23.33 -1.62
C ARG A 305 19.16 22.01 -1.26
N HIS A 306 19.29 21.74 0.03
CA HIS A 306 19.87 20.54 0.61
C HIS A 306 18.89 19.98 1.65
N PRO A 307 17.73 19.47 1.22
CA PRO A 307 16.71 18.96 2.14
C PRO A 307 17.21 17.82 3.03
N GLU A 308 18.18 17.03 2.55
CA GLU A 308 18.86 15.97 3.31
C GLU A 308 19.54 16.47 4.60
N ASN A 309 19.97 17.73 4.62
CA ASN A 309 20.59 18.36 5.80
C ASN A 309 19.56 18.97 6.78
N THR A 310 18.28 18.81 6.49
CA THR A 310 17.18 19.37 7.29
C THR A 310 16.23 18.30 7.84
N ILE A 311 16.64 17.04 7.73
CA ILE A 311 15.82 15.91 8.16
C ILE A 311 15.75 15.90 9.69
N GLU A 312 14.52 15.81 10.20
CA GLU A 312 14.22 15.68 11.62
C GLU A 312 13.21 14.55 11.83
N PRO A 313 13.42 13.67 12.84
CA PRO A 313 12.37 12.80 13.32
C PRO A 313 11.22 13.62 13.91
N PHE A 314 10.01 13.36 13.45
CA PHE A 314 8.79 14.00 13.97
C PHE A 314 8.11 13.12 15.03
N SER A 315 8.08 11.81 14.82
CA SER A 315 7.46 10.79 15.68
C SER A 315 8.06 9.42 15.33
N TRP A 316 8.17 8.48 16.28
CA TRP A 316 8.82 7.18 16.02
C TRP A 316 8.31 6.03 16.91
N GLY A 317 8.87 4.83 16.72
CA GLY A 317 8.44 3.64 17.44
C GLY A 317 7.20 3.01 16.83
N TYR A 318 7.15 3.01 15.49
CA TYR A 318 6.20 2.30 14.66
C TYR A 318 6.88 1.10 13.98
N ARG A 319 6.10 0.10 13.55
CA ARG A 319 6.57 -0.87 12.56
C ARG A 319 6.45 -0.29 11.15
N ASN A 320 5.22 -0.16 10.65
CA ASN A 320 4.96 0.41 9.33
C ASN A 320 3.87 1.48 9.38
N PRO A 321 4.21 2.76 9.59
CA PRO A 321 3.24 3.84 9.70
C PRO A 321 2.71 4.32 8.32
N TYR A 322 2.20 3.37 7.52
CA TYR A 322 1.87 3.53 6.09
C TYR A 322 1.14 4.82 5.75
N GLY A 323 -0.06 5.02 6.31
CA GLY A 323 -0.92 6.13 5.94
C GLY A 323 -0.72 7.32 6.87
N ILE A 324 -0.50 8.50 6.30
CA ILE A 324 -0.37 9.75 7.06
C ILE A 324 -1.22 10.87 6.51
N ARG A 325 -1.98 11.56 7.37
CA ARG A 325 -2.77 12.73 6.97
C ARG A 325 -2.95 13.73 8.10
N PHE A 326 -2.71 15.00 7.81
CA PHE A 326 -3.05 16.06 8.76
C PHE A 326 -4.56 16.23 8.85
N ALA A 327 -5.08 16.20 10.07
CA ALA A 327 -6.47 16.55 10.33
C ALA A 327 -6.74 18.03 10.02
N PRO A 328 -7.99 18.41 9.71
CA PRO A 328 -8.38 19.82 9.70
C PRO A 328 -8.10 20.52 11.05
N GLN A 329 -7.89 21.83 11.02
CA GLN A 329 -7.62 22.61 12.24
C GLN A 329 -8.81 22.63 13.21
N ASP A 330 -10.03 22.62 12.68
CA ASP A 330 -11.29 22.54 13.41
C ASP A 330 -11.73 21.09 13.71
N HIS A 331 -10.79 20.14 13.69
CA HIS A 331 -11.02 18.73 14.00
C HIS A 331 -10.75 18.41 15.49
N ALA A 332 -11.23 17.26 15.97
CA ALA A 332 -10.91 16.76 17.32
C ALA A 332 -9.39 16.58 17.55
N LEU A 333 -8.66 16.27 16.48
CA LEU A 333 -7.19 16.17 16.48
C LEU A 333 -6.48 17.51 16.26
N ARG A 334 -7.20 18.62 16.08
CA ARG A 334 -6.67 20.00 16.04
C ARG A 334 -5.46 20.20 15.12
N GLY A 335 -5.56 19.75 13.88
CA GLY A 335 -4.44 19.87 12.93
C GLY A 335 -3.33 18.83 13.12
N GLY A 336 -3.47 17.86 14.02
CA GLY A 336 -2.50 16.81 14.28
C GLY A 336 -2.35 15.81 13.12
N LEU A 337 -1.22 15.10 13.09
CA LEU A 337 -0.92 14.12 12.05
C LEU A 337 -1.49 12.76 12.45
N PHE A 338 -2.57 12.35 11.80
CA PHE A 338 -3.18 11.05 12.01
C PHE A 338 -2.42 9.99 11.19
N VAL A 339 -2.16 8.84 11.81
CA VAL A 339 -1.34 7.77 11.27
C VAL A 339 -2.09 6.43 11.36
N THR A 340 -2.06 5.68 10.27
CA THR A 340 -2.45 4.25 10.21
C THR A 340 -1.18 3.41 10.15
N GLU A 341 -1.08 2.41 11.02
CA GLU A 341 0.12 1.58 11.15
C GLU A 341 -0.23 0.10 11.04
N ASN A 342 0.53 -0.65 10.23
CA ASN A 342 0.44 -2.10 10.18
C ASN A 342 1.17 -2.76 11.36
N GLY A 343 0.52 -3.75 11.97
CA GLY A 343 1.07 -4.60 13.01
C GLY A 343 2.15 -5.56 12.51
N GLU A 344 2.74 -6.32 13.42
CA GLU A 344 3.81 -7.29 13.16
C GLU A 344 3.27 -8.61 12.58
N ASP A 345 4.05 -9.26 11.71
CA ASP A 345 3.64 -10.50 11.04
C ASP A 345 4.19 -11.75 11.76
N GLU A 346 3.55 -12.89 11.51
CA GLU A 346 4.03 -14.24 11.86
C GLU A 346 5.16 -14.68 10.89
N ARG A 347 6.32 -14.01 10.99
CA ARG A 347 7.54 -14.33 10.22
C ARG A 347 8.85 -13.84 10.86
N GLY A 348 9.96 -14.38 10.36
CA GLY A 348 11.32 -13.97 10.67
C GLY A 348 11.89 -14.59 11.95
N ALA A 349 12.91 -13.96 12.51
CA ALA A 349 13.58 -14.42 13.74
C ALA A 349 12.79 -14.11 15.03
N ARG A 350 11.84 -13.16 14.95
CA ARG A 350 10.96 -12.73 16.03
C ARG A 350 9.52 -12.60 15.50
N PRO A 351 8.90 -13.72 15.09
CA PRO A 351 7.52 -13.71 14.61
C PRO A 351 6.58 -13.27 15.71
N THR A 352 5.45 -12.70 15.32
CA THR A 352 4.43 -12.18 16.25
C THR A 352 3.06 -12.49 15.69
N ASN A 353 2.22 -13.14 16.50
CA ASN A 353 0.86 -13.47 16.11
C ASN A 353 -0.12 -12.41 16.65
N ASN A 354 -1.28 -12.21 16.03
CA ASN A 354 -2.36 -11.34 16.52
C ASN A 354 -1.93 -9.90 16.89
N ALA A 355 -0.83 -9.39 16.36
CA ALA A 355 -0.44 -8.01 16.59
C ALA A 355 -1.46 -7.08 15.91
N PRO A 356 -2.09 -6.15 16.63
CA PRO A 356 -3.08 -5.28 16.02
C PRO A 356 -2.40 -4.21 15.18
N ASP A 357 -3.05 -3.88 14.08
CA ASP A 357 -2.88 -2.61 13.38
C ASP A 357 -3.35 -1.45 14.29
N ARG A 358 -2.79 -0.26 14.11
CA ARG A 358 -2.98 0.87 15.05
C ARG A 358 -3.41 2.15 14.36
N LEU A 359 -4.30 2.89 15.03
CA LEU A 359 -4.64 4.26 14.70
C LEU A 359 -3.93 5.19 15.69
N GLN A 360 -3.05 6.06 15.20
CA GLN A 360 -2.10 6.79 16.03
C GLN A 360 -2.16 8.31 15.76
N LEU A 361 -1.64 9.11 16.68
CA LEU A 361 -1.46 10.55 16.53
C LEU A 361 0.02 10.88 16.69
N ALA A 362 0.68 11.22 15.58
CA ALA A 362 2.08 11.61 15.58
C ALA A 362 2.26 13.07 16.01
N GLN A 363 3.24 13.31 16.89
CA GLN A 363 3.55 14.64 17.41
C GLN A 363 4.98 14.73 17.94
N GLN A 364 5.50 15.96 18.05
CA GLN A 364 6.71 16.20 18.85
C GLN A 364 6.33 16.44 20.30
N ASN A 365 7.18 15.97 21.21
CA ASN A 365 7.15 16.33 22.61
C ASN A 365 7.41 17.84 22.80
N PRO A 366 7.05 18.43 23.97
CA PRO A 366 7.28 19.86 24.23
C PRO A 366 8.73 20.33 24.12
N ASP A 367 9.70 19.43 24.27
CA ASP A 367 11.14 19.70 24.13
C ASP A 367 11.66 19.59 22.68
N GLY A 368 10.78 19.27 21.73
CA GLY A 368 11.11 19.10 20.32
C GLY A 368 11.57 17.69 19.94
N SER A 369 11.71 16.77 20.88
CA SER A 369 11.99 15.35 20.57
C SER A 369 10.77 14.68 19.92
N PRO A 370 10.97 13.66 19.07
CA PRO A 370 9.85 12.88 18.53
C PRO A 370 9.21 12.05 19.65
N ASP A 371 7.88 11.91 19.68
CA ASP A 371 7.21 10.98 20.59
C ASP A 371 7.41 9.50 20.18
N PHE A 372 7.19 8.54 21.10
CA PHE A 372 7.54 7.12 20.91
C PHE A 372 6.33 6.22 21.11
N HIS A 373 6.00 5.44 20.09
CA HIS A 373 4.78 4.65 20.03
C HIS A 373 4.95 3.18 20.48
N GLY A 374 6.14 2.82 20.96
CA GLY A 374 6.37 1.59 21.72
C GLY A 374 6.96 0.43 20.94
N TRP A 375 6.93 0.45 19.60
CA TRP A 375 7.62 -0.55 18.79
C TRP A 375 9.14 -0.53 19.06
N PRO A 376 9.82 -1.69 19.16
CA PRO A 376 9.36 -3.04 18.81
C PRO A 376 8.77 -3.86 19.96
N ASP A 377 8.56 -3.30 21.15
CA ASP A 377 8.22 -4.09 22.36
C ASP A 377 6.81 -3.86 22.91
N ARG A 378 6.02 -3.02 22.23
CA ARG A 378 4.62 -2.79 22.56
C ARG A 378 3.75 -2.92 21.32
N PHE A 379 2.75 -3.79 21.40
CA PHE A 379 1.82 -4.05 20.31
C PHE A 379 0.44 -3.53 20.69
N GLY A 380 0.10 -2.34 20.17
CA GLY A 380 -1.06 -1.57 20.61
C GLY A 380 -0.97 -1.19 22.09
N PHE A 381 -1.97 -1.56 22.90
CA PHE A 381 -1.98 -1.24 24.32
C PHE A 381 -1.12 -2.17 25.18
N LEU A 382 -0.68 -3.31 24.64
CA LEU A 382 -0.10 -4.42 25.39
C LEU A 382 1.40 -4.56 25.14
N ASP A 383 2.09 -5.07 26.15
CA ASP A 383 3.51 -5.46 26.06
C ASP A 383 3.69 -6.67 25.12
N SER A 384 4.80 -6.75 24.39
CA SER A 384 5.05 -7.84 23.43
C SER A 384 5.03 -9.22 24.07
N THR A 385 5.31 -9.33 25.38
CA THR A 385 5.35 -10.62 26.09
C THR A 385 3.98 -11.17 26.45
N GLN A 386 2.88 -10.45 26.16
CA GLN A 386 1.54 -10.96 26.42
C GLN A 386 1.22 -12.17 25.55
N ALA A 387 0.59 -13.18 26.16
CA ALA A 387 0.38 -14.50 25.54
C ALA A 387 -0.48 -14.48 24.26
N VAL A 388 -1.28 -13.41 24.05
CA VAL A 388 -2.05 -13.22 22.80
C VAL A 388 -1.14 -13.10 21.57
N PHE A 389 0.11 -12.66 21.78
CA PHE A 389 1.10 -12.45 20.73
C PHE A 389 2.03 -13.65 20.51
N ASN A 390 1.86 -14.73 21.29
CA ASN A 390 2.70 -15.91 21.16
C ASN A 390 2.64 -16.46 19.72
N PRO A 391 3.79 -16.70 19.08
CA PRO A 391 3.83 -17.29 17.74
C PRO A 391 3.10 -18.63 17.70
N VAL A 392 2.41 -18.88 16.61
CA VAL A 392 1.65 -20.10 16.32
C VAL A 392 2.26 -20.92 15.18
N GLY A 393 3.24 -20.36 14.48
CA GLY A 393 3.93 -20.95 13.36
C GLY A 393 3.45 -20.38 12.03
N GLY A 394 4.31 -19.58 11.39
CA GLY A 394 4.07 -19.00 10.07
C GLY A 394 4.95 -19.62 8.98
N PRO A 395 4.64 -19.37 7.70
CA PRO A 395 5.41 -19.88 6.58
C PRO A 395 6.75 -19.11 6.40
N GLY A 396 6.90 -17.97 7.07
CA GLY A 396 8.09 -17.13 7.06
C GLY A 396 8.94 -17.20 8.32
N ASP A 397 8.62 -18.06 9.29
CA ASP A 397 9.38 -18.19 10.54
C ASP A 397 10.78 -18.77 10.29
N ASP A 398 11.81 -18.10 10.78
CA ASP A 398 13.18 -18.59 10.64
C ASP A 398 13.43 -19.89 11.44
N ASN A 399 12.82 -19.98 12.64
CA ASN A 399 12.99 -21.09 13.56
C ASN A 399 11.74 -21.30 14.43
N ALA A 400 10.65 -21.76 13.82
CA ALA A 400 9.38 -22.04 14.47
C ALA A 400 9.51 -22.86 15.78
N ALA A 401 10.38 -23.90 15.78
CA ALA A 401 10.59 -24.74 16.95
C ALA A 401 11.16 -24.00 18.17
N ALA A 402 11.86 -22.88 17.96
CA ALA A 402 12.39 -22.06 19.04
C ALA A 402 11.33 -21.15 19.68
N VAL A 403 10.28 -20.76 18.95
CA VAL A 403 9.42 -19.62 19.31
C VAL A 403 7.94 -19.98 19.50
N ILE A 404 7.41 -21.02 18.84
CA ILE A 404 5.98 -21.37 18.94
C ILE A 404 5.53 -21.54 20.39
N GLY A 405 4.42 -20.88 20.73
CA GLY A 405 3.77 -20.95 22.04
C GLY A 405 4.50 -20.21 23.17
N LYS A 406 5.55 -19.43 22.86
CA LYS A 406 6.33 -18.69 23.86
C LYS A 406 6.11 -17.17 23.71
N PRO A 407 6.24 -16.40 24.80
CA PRO A 407 6.20 -14.95 24.76
C PRO A 407 7.20 -14.33 23.76
N VAL A 408 6.76 -13.32 23.02
CA VAL A 408 7.64 -12.51 22.16
C VAL A 408 8.54 -11.65 23.05
N GLN A 409 9.81 -12.05 23.17
CA GLN A 409 10.77 -11.44 24.09
C GLN A 409 11.13 -10.01 23.67
N HIS A 410 11.43 -9.15 24.64
CA HIS A 410 11.81 -7.76 24.37
C HIS A 410 13.12 -7.62 23.59
N VAL A 411 13.18 -6.65 22.70
CA VAL A 411 14.39 -6.18 22.01
C VAL A 411 15.13 -5.13 22.84
N LEU A 412 14.39 -4.24 23.49
CA LEU A 412 14.90 -3.16 24.33
C LEU A 412 14.97 -3.59 25.79
N ALA A 413 15.95 -3.09 26.54
CA ALA A 413 16.03 -3.29 27.98
C ALA A 413 14.90 -2.55 28.72
N PHE A 414 14.52 -1.38 28.19
CA PHE A 414 13.42 -0.54 28.64
C PHE A 414 13.06 0.46 27.52
N PRO A 415 11.82 0.99 27.49
CA PRO A 415 11.46 2.05 26.56
C PRO A 415 12.36 3.29 26.74
N PRO A 416 12.88 3.89 25.65
CA PRO A 416 13.78 5.05 25.72
C PRO A 416 13.07 6.31 26.27
N GLN A 417 11.74 6.35 26.17
CA GLN A 417 10.88 7.39 26.71
C GLN A 417 9.47 6.84 26.99
N PRO A 418 8.56 7.60 27.64
CA PRO A 418 7.18 7.18 27.84
C PRO A 418 6.50 6.82 26.52
N VAL A 419 5.77 5.70 26.52
CA VAL A 419 5.07 5.23 25.32
C VAL A 419 3.78 6.00 25.10
N THR A 420 3.65 6.65 23.95
CA THR A 420 2.40 7.20 23.43
C THR A 420 1.46 6.06 23.09
N ALA A 421 0.26 6.06 23.69
CA ALA A 421 -0.74 5.05 23.41
C ALA A 421 -1.43 5.31 22.05
N PRO A 422 -1.83 4.27 21.31
CA PRO A 422 -2.64 4.46 20.12
C PRO A 422 -4.02 5.03 20.47
N LEU A 423 -4.64 5.72 19.52
CA LEU A 423 -6.01 6.21 19.62
C LEU A 423 -7.03 5.06 19.61
N ALA A 424 -6.75 4.04 18.79
CA ALA A 424 -7.51 2.80 18.70
C ALA A 424 -6.64 1.69 18.08
N ILE A 425 -7.14 0.46 18.19
CA ILE A 425 -6.55 -0.72 17.56
C ILE A 425 -7.53 -1.33 16.57
N GLU A 426 -6.99 -1.93 15.53
CA GLU A 426 -7.70 -2.76 14.57
C GLU A 426 -7.50 -4.25 14.88
N PRO A 427 -8.31 -5.15 14.30
CA PRO A 427 -7.93 -6.56 14.21
C PRO A 427 -6.54 -6.71 13.54
N SER A 428 -5.80 -7.76 13.90
CA SER A 428 -4.53 -8.08 13.22
C SER A 428 -4.75 -8.37 11.75
N ASP A 429 -3.70 -8.15 10.96
CA ASP A 429 -3.59 -8.52 9.55
C ASP A 429 -4.56 -7.82 8.58
N VAL A 430 -5.38 -6.87 9.06
CA VAL A 430 -6.26 -6.07 8.17
C VAL A 430 -5.50 -5.13 7.25
N ALA A 431 -4.22 -4.87 7.55
CA ALA A 431 -3.33 -3.98 6.81
C ALA A 431 -3.99 -2.62 6.54
N ILE A 432 -4.25 -1.85 7.60
CA ILE A 432 -4.79 -0.49 7.50
C ILE A 432 -3.73 0.48 6.95
N VAL A 433 -4.08 1.15 5.85
CA VAL A 433 -3.12 1.82 4.97
C VAL A 433 -3.61 3.24 4.68
N GLY A 434 -3.52 3.71 3.43
CA GLY A 434 -3.79 5.10 3.09
C GLY A 434 -5.18 5.59 3.48
N LEU A 435 -5.25 6.83 3.94
CA LEU A 435 -6.47 7.44 4.49
C LEU A 435 -6.63 8.90 4.03
N ASP A 436 -7.86 9.41 4.12
CA ASP A 436 -8.15 10.84 4.01
C ASP A 436 -9.28 11.30 4.93
N PHE A 437 -9.26 12.59 5.27
CA PHE A 437 -10.34 13.23 6.03
C PHE A 437 -11.49 13.61 5.09
N VAL A 438 -12.71 13.32 5.55
CA VAL A 438 -13.95 13.53 4.82
C VAL A 438 -14.24 15.03 4.69
N PRO A 439 -14.46 15.57 3.47
CA PRO A 439 -14.94 16.93 3.30
C PRO A 439 -16.40 17.07 3.76
N ASP A 440 -16.77 18.26 4.27
CA ASP A 440 -18.12 18.52 4.80
C ASP A 440 -19.24 18.16 3.81
N SER A 441 -19.03 18.31 2.50
CA SER A 441 -20.00 17.96 1.46
C SER A 441 -20.26 16.45 1.30
N PHE A 442 -19.38 15.60 1.81
CA PHE A 442 -19.52 14.13 1.78
C PHE A 442 -20.18 13.57 3.05
N VAL A 443 -20.34 14.39 4.09
CA VAL A 443 -21.02 14.03 5.35
C VAL A 443 -22.46 13.62 5.07
N GLY A 444 -22.89 12.48 5.61
CA GLY A 444 -24.24 11.94 5.40
C GLY A 444 -24.34 10.48 5.82
N GLY A 445 -25.55 10.00 6.11
CA GLY A 445 -25.76 8.64 6.62
C GLY A 445 -24.94 8.38 7.88
N PRO A 446 -24.04 7.36 7.91
CA PRO A 446 -23.20 7.10 9.07
C PRO A 446 -21.96 8.01 9.19
N VAL A 447 -21.63 8.78 8.15
CA VAL A 447 -20.42 9.61 8.08
C VAL A 447 -20.66 10.92 8.83
N LYS A 448 -19.88 11.17 9.89
CA LYS A 448 -19.96 12.41 10.68
C LYS A 448 -18.97 13.46 10.16
N ARG A 449 -19.22 14.73 10.48
CA ARG A 449 -18.27 15.83 10.22
C ARG A 449 -16.93 15.53 10.89
N GLY A 450 -15.85 15.70 10.13
CA GLY A 450 -14.49 15.40 10.59
C GLY A 450 -14.09 13.93 10.54
N ALA A 451 -14.95 13.02 10.07
CA ALA A 451 -14.57 11.62 9.91
C ALA A 451 -13.38 11.43 8.95
N ALA A 452 -12.73 10.28 9.04
CA ALA A 452 -11.77 9.81 8.04
C ALA A 452 -12.25 8.51 7.40
N LEU A 453 -11.82 8.26 6.17
CA LEU A 453 -11.92 6.95 5.53
C LEU A 453 -10.52 6.41 5.29
N ALA A 454 -10.31 5.13 5.60
CA ALA A 454 -9.03 4.44 5.41
C ALA A 454 -9.23 3.13 4.64
N GLY A 455 -8.31 2.84 3.72
CA GLY A 455 -8.23 1.51 3.10
C GLY A 455 -7.70 0.49 4.10
N ARG A 456 -8.22 -0.74 4.02
CA ARG A 456 -7.68 -1.92 4.68
C ARG A 456 -7.30 -2.91 3.59
N GLU A 457 -6.01 -3.01 3.29
CA GLU A 457 -5.48 -3.82 2.19
C GLU A 457 -5.84 -5.30 2.38
N GLY A 458 -5.94 -5.71 3.65
CA GLY A 458 -6.11 -7.07 4.14
C GLY A 458 -4.85 -7.92 3.99
N ASP A 459 -4.94 -9.15 4.47
CA ASP A 459 -3.76 -9.92 4.82
C ASP A 459 -3.03 -10.51 3.60
N PHE A 460 -1.82 -11.01 3.84
CA PHE A 460 -1.00 -11.73 2.86
C PHE A 460 -0.80 -13.20 3.22
N GLY A 461 -1.62 -13.76 4.12
CA GLY A 461 -1.61 -15.17 4.48
C GLY A 461 -0.39 -15.63 5.30
N PHE A 462 0.23 -14.74 6.07
CA PHE A 462 1.28 -15.14 7.03
C PHE A 462 0.70 -15.89 8.24
N SER A 463 -0.53 -15.57 8.60
CA SER A 463 -1.32 -16.11 9.70
C SER A 463 -2.68 -16.59 9.18
N LYS A 464 -3.58 -16.98 10.08
CA LYS A 464 -4.99 -17.24 9.70
C LYS A 464 -5.78 -15.95 9.66
N ALA A 465 -6.83 -15.96 8.84
CA ALA A 465 -7.84 -14.92 8.76
C ALA A 465 -8.33 -14.50 10.14
N ASN A 466 -8.48 -13.20 10.33
CA ASN A 466 -9.02 -12.62 11.55
C ASN A 466 -10.47 -12.18 11.35
N GLY A 467 -11.32 -12.35 12.37
CA GLY A 467 -12.73 -11.98 12.33
C GLY A 467 -13.67 -13.05 11.77
N THR A 468 -14.98 -12.83 11.95
CA THR A 468 -16.04 -13.60 11.28
C THR A 468 -17.26 -12.68 11.08
N PRO A 469 -17.54 -12.17 9.86
CA PRO A 469 -16.78 -12.39 8.62
C PRO A 469 -15.34 -11.86 8.71
N GLU A 470 -14.50 -12.29 7.78
CA GLU A 470 -13.10 -11.86 7.68
C GLU A 470 -12.98 -10.32 7.67
N GLU A 471 -11.90 -9.82 8.24
CA GLU A 471 -11.59 -8.39 8.37
C GLU A 471 -10.45 -8.03 7.42
N GLY A 472 -10.58 -6.91 6.71
CA GLY A 472 -9.67 -6.51 5.65
C GLY A 472 -10.39 -6.35 4.31
N HIS A 473 -9.62 -6.10 3.25
CA HIS A 473 -10.10 -6.02 1.86
C HIS A 473 -11.27 -5.04 1.66
N ASP A 474 -11.28 -3.94 2.41
CA ASP A 474 -12.39 -3.01 2.48
C ASP A 474 -11.97 -1.56 2.84
N VAL A 475 -12.96 -0.69 3.02
CA VAL A 475 -12.78 0.67 3.51
C VAL A 475 -13.42 0.79 4.89
N GLN A 476 -12.66 1.32 5.83
CA GLN A 476 -13.14 1.66 7.17
C GLN A 476 -13.54 3.14 7.24
N LEU A 477 -14.64 3.42 7.94
CA LEU A 477 -15.03 4.74 8.42
C LEU A 477 -14.60 4.92 9.88
N ILE A 478 -13.89 6.01 10.13
CA ILE A 478 -13.39 6.42 11.44
C ILE A 478 -14.11 7.72 11.80
N ASN A 479 -15.12 7.62 12.66
CA ASN A 479 -15.84 8.77 13.19
C ASN A 479 -15.18 9.25 14.49
N PHE A 480 -14.95 10.55 14.61
CA PHE A 480 -14.39 11.16 15.82
C PHE A 480 -15.48 11.84 16.66
N SER A 481 -15.23 12.00 17.97
CA SER A 481 -16.00 12.91 18.82
C SER A 481 -15.89 14.36 18.34
N ARG A 482 -16.78 15.24 18.81
CA ARG A 482 -16.77 16.64 18.35
C ARG A 482 -15.54 17.39 18.90
N PRO A 483 -15.07 18.43 18.20
CA PRO A 483 -14.01 19.30 18.73
C PRO A 483 -14.37 19.83 20.12
N GLY A 484 -13.45 19.69 21.07
CA GLY A 484 -13.63 20.14 22.46
C GLY A 484 -14.28 19.12 23.40
N GLU A 485 -14.81 18.02 22.89
CA GLU A 485 -15.23 16.86 23.70
C GLU A 485 -14.02 15.93 23.98
N PRO A 486 -14.10 15.04 24.99
CA PRO A 486 -13.13 13.96 25.14
C PRO A 486 -12.98 13.18 23.83
N LEU A 487 -11.73 12.93 23.41
CA LEU A 487 -11.46 12.21 22.16
C LEU A 487 -12.01 10.79 22.23
N GLN A 488 -12.90 10.45 21.30
CA GLN A 488 -13.44 9.11 21.12
C GLN A 488 -13.50 8.78 19.63
N LEU A 489 -13.22 7.53 19.29
CA LEU A 489 -13.31 7.02 17.93
C LEU A 489 -14.42 5.98 17.85
N GLN A 490 -15.17 5.99 16.75
CA GLN A 490 -16.12 4.96 16.37
C GLN A 490 -15.70 4.40 15.02
N LEU A 491 -15.34 3.12 15.01
CA LEU A 491 -14.84 2.40 13.85
C LEU A 491 -15.95 1.54 13.27
N GLN A 492 -16.12 1.58 11.96
CA GLN A 492 -17.07 0.73 11.25
C GLN A 492 -16.66 0.53 9.80
N ARG A 493 -17.04 -0.60 9.22
CA ARG A 493 -16.92 -0.84 7.79
C ARG A 493 -17.77 0.15 6.99
N PHE A 494 -17.22 0.67 5.89
CA PHE A 494 -17.86 1.68 5.04
C PHE A 494 -18.14 1.14 3.64
N ALA A 495 -17.11 0.65 2.92
CA ALA A 495 -17.27 0.08 1.59
C ALA A 495 -16.61 -1.28 1.53
N PHE A 496 -17.34 -2.32 1.13
CA PHE A 496 -16.89 -3.71 1.23
C PHE A 496 -17.64 -4.60 0.25
N ASN A 497 -17.07 -5.75 -0.11
CA ASN A 497 -17.75 -6.70 -0.99
C ASN A 497 -18.89 -7.43 -0.28
N THR A 498 -19.92 -7.83 -1.01
CA THR A 498 -21.06 -8.61 -0.49
C THR A 498 -20.67 -9.94 0.15
N THR A 499 -19.51 -10.48 -0.24
CA THR A 499 -18.94 -11.73 0.31
C THR A 499 -17.98 -11.49 1.46
N PHE A 500 -17.61 -10.23 1.73
CA PHE A 500 -16.53 -9.81 2.61
C PHE A 500 -15.12 -10.22 2.17
N GLU A 501 -14.98 -10.79 0.96
CA GLU A 501 -13.71 -11.27 0.44
C GLU A 501 -13.26 -10.62 -0.87
N GLN A 502 -12.01 -10.87 -1.27
CA GLN A 502 -11.41 -10.31 -2.47
C GLN A 502 -12.19 -10.72 -3.74
N ALA A 503 -12.39 -9.78 -4.64
CA ALA A 503 -13.25 -10.00 -5.80
C ALA A 503 -12.76 -11.08 -6.76
N PHE A 504 -11.44 -11.22 -6.93
CA PHE A 504 -10.86 -12.22 -7.83
C PHE A 504 -11.01 -13.66 -7.31
N ILE A 505 -11.14 -13.83 -5.99
CA ILE A 505 -11.36 -15.12 -5.32
C ILE A 505 -12.78 -15.62 -5.59
N ASP A 506 -13.75 -14.77 -5.29
CA ASP A 506 -15.17 -15.13 -5.40
C ASP A 506 -15.75 -14.95 -6.80
N GLY A 507 -14.97 -14.40 -7.73
CA GLY A 507 -15.41 -14.14 -9.09
C GLY A 507 -16.49 -13.05 -9.18
N ILE A 508 -16.45 -12.07 -8.28
CA ILE A 508 -17.41 -10.98 -8.17
C ILE A 508 -16.86 -9.68 -8.77
N ARG A 509 -17.70 -8.63 -8.82
CA ARG A 509 -17.37 -7.32 -9.38
C ARG A 509 -17.17 -6.30 -8.27
N GLY A 510 -16.04 -6.42 -7.57
CA GLY A 510 -15.75 -5.60 -6.39
C GLY A 510 -14.28 -5.39 -6.10
N ILE A 511 -13.99 -5.07 -4.85
CA ILE A 511 -12.68 -4.70 -4.30
C ILE A 511 -11.75 -5.92 -4.22
N ASN A 512 -10.45 -5.76 -4.46
CA ASN A 512 -9.44 -6.74 -4.08
C ASN A 512 -8.60 -6.24 -2.90
N ARG A 513 -7.74 -5.24 -3.12
CA ARG A 513 -6.74 -4.79 -2.14
C ARG A 513 -6.65 -3.26 -2.07
N PRO A 514 -7.47 -2.61 -1.22
CA PRO A 514 -7.41 -1.17 -0.97
C PRO A 514 -6.09 -0.73 -0.36
N VAL A 515 -5.31 0.11 -1.06
CA VAL A 515 -4.01 0.58 -0.58
C VAL A 515 -3.97 2.06 -0.25
N ASP A 516 -4.85 2.85 -0.87
CA ASP A 516 -4.99 4.28 -0.56
C ASP A 516 -6.41 4.78 -0.81
N LEU A 517 -6.75 5.89 -0.17
CA LEU A 517 -8.01 6.59 -0.38
C LEU A 517 -7.77 8.09 -0.30
N LYS A 518 -8.17 8.83 -1.34
CA LYS A 518 -8.04 10.29 -1.42
C LYS A 518 -9.36 10.94 -1.84
N PHE A 519 -9.72 12.08 -1.25
CA PHE A 519 -10.82 12.89 -1.75
C PHE A 519 -10.36 13.76 -2.93
N GLY A 520 -11.10 13.70 -4.03
CA GLY A 520 -10.87 14.52 -5.21
C GLY A 520 -11.42 15.96 -5.07
N PRO A 521 -11.10 16.86 -6.03
CA PRO A 521 -11.64 18.22 -6.05
C PRO A 521 -13.17 18.29 -6.15
N ASP A 522 -13.81 17.22 -6.59
CA ASP A 522 -15.26 17.04 -6.68
C ASP A 522 -15.88 16.45 -5.40
N ALA A 523 -15.08 16.32 -4.33
CA ALA A 523 -15.46 15.78 -3.03
C ALA A 523 -15.94 14.32 -3.04
N CYS A 524 -15.64 13.56 -4.09
CA CYS A 524 -15.79 12.10 -4.08
C CYS A 524 -14.52 11.45 -3.51
N ALA A 525 -14.69 10.30 -2.86
CA ALA A 525 -13.57 9.46 -2.45
C ALA A 525 -13.09 8.61 -3.64
N TYR A 526 -11.79 8.62 -3.89
CA TYR A 526 -11.11 7.78 -4.86
C TYR A 526 -10.33 6.72 -4.10
N LEU A 527 -10.83 5.49 -4.14
CA LEU A 527 -10.22 4.31 -3.53
C LEU A 527 -9.26 3.68 -4.55
N VAL A 528 -8.01 3.55 -4.16
CA VAL A 528 -6.96 2.91 -4.94
C VAL A 528 -6.94 1.43 -4.56
N ASP A 529 -7.35 0.58 -5.50
CA ASP A 529 -7.35 -0.87 -5.36
C ASP A 529 -6.20 -1.45 -6.18
N TYR A 530 -5.21 -2.00 -5.48
CA TYR A 530 -3.98 -2.56 -6.02
C TYR A 530 -4.24 -3.66 -7.06
N GLY A 531 -5.35 -4.38 -6.90
CA GLY A 531 -5.76 -5.48 -7.76
C GLY A 531 -5.50 -6.85 -7.14
N ALA A 532 -5.52 -7.88 -7.97
CA ALA A 532 -5.39 -9.27 -7.55
C ALA A 532 -3.94 -9.62 -7.21
N VAL A 533 -3.77 -10.27 -6.06
CA VAL A 533 -2.51 -10.81 -5.58
C VAL A 533 -2.78 -12.21 -5.05
N ARG A 534 -2.04 -13.20 -5.57
CA ARG A 534 -1.97 -14.50 -4.90
C ARG A 534 -1.07 -14.38 -3.68
N ASP A 535 -1.31 -15.20 -2.66
CA ASP A 535 -0.53 -15.19 -1.43
C ASP A 535 -0.23 -16.59 -0.88
N PHE A 536 0.16 -16.67 0.40
CA PHE A 536 0.48 -17.93 1.08
C PHE A 536 -0.75 -18.82 1.31
N GLY A 537 -1.95 -18.22 1.33
CA GLY A 537 -3.25 -18.87 1.48
C GLY A 537 -3.50 -19.50 2.84
N GLN A 538 -2.88 -18.97 3.90
CA GLN A 538 -3.20 -19.40 5.26
C GLN A 538 -4.49 -18.77 5.79
N SER A 539 -4.79 -17.53 5.39
CA SER A 539 -6.06 -16.85 5.69
C SER A 539 -7.17 -17.38 4.80
N ASP A 540 -6.98 -17.25 3.48
CA ASP A 540 -7.85 -17.85 2.49
C ASP A 540 -7.10 -18.86 1.59
N PRO A 541 -7.38 -20.17 1.71
CA PRO A 541 -6.81 -21.18 0.83
C PRO A 541 -7.07 -20.96 -0.67
N ALA A 542 -8.10 -20.21 -1.07
CA ALA A 542 -8.38 -19.90 -2.46
C ALA A 542 -7.46 -18.80 -3.03
N ALA A 543 -6.87 -17.95 -2.18
CA ALA A 543 -5.86 -16.95 -2.56
C ALA A 543 -4.47 -17.53 -2.78
N ARG A 544 -4.24 -18.78 -2.35
CA ARG A 544 -2.94 -19.44 -2.44
C ARG A 544 -2.38 -19.50 -3.86
N PHE A 545 -1.12 -19.09 -4.04
CA PHE A 545 -0.38 -19.38 -5.26
C PHE A 545 -0.03 -20.88 -5.39
N CYS A 546 -0.49 -21.57 -6.45
CA CYS A 546 -0.18 -22.98 -6.71
C CYS A 546 0.12 -23.26 -8.20
N PRO A 547 1.32 -22.89 -8.70
CA PRO A 547 1.65 -22.95 -10.13
C PRO A 547 1.66 -24.37 -10.72
N ALA A 548 1.52 -25.41 -9.90
CA ALA A 548 1.36 -26.79 -10.34
C ALA A 548 0.02 -27.08 -11.02
N LYS A 549 -1.02 -26.27 -10.82
CA LYS A 549 -2.33 -26.48 -11.45
C LYS A 549 -2.54 -25.44 -12.54
N LEU A 550 -2.33 -25.81 -13.80
CA LEU A 550 -2.85 -25.02 -14.91
C LEU A 550 -4.39 -25.04 -14.88
N LEU A 551 -5.06 -23.99 -15.39
CA LEU A 551 -6.53 -23.93 -15.48
C LEU A 551 -7.19 -25.15 -16.14
N ASN A 552 -6.46 -25.89 -16.99
CA ASN A 552 -6.93 -27.10 -17.67
C ASN A 552 -6.72 -28.40 -16.86
N GLY A 553 -6.27 -28.31 -15.60
CA GLY A 553 -6.00 -29.45 -14.73
C GLY A 553 -4.71 -30.21 -15.02
N ALA A 554 -3.86 -29.72 -15.94
CA ALA A 554 -2.55 -30.30 -16.22
C ALA A 554 -1.47 -29.78 -15.25
N ASN A 555 -0.52 -30.64 -14.92
CA ASN A 555 0.63 -30.27 -14.10
C ASN A 555 1.58 -29.36 -14.90
N ASN A 556 2.00 -28.24 -14.32
CA ASN A 556 3.06 -27.42 -14.90
C ASN A 556 4.43 -28.10 -14.66
N PRO A 557 5.14 -28.56 -15.71
CA PRO A 557 6.41 -29.26 -15.54
C PRO A 557 7.54 -28.37 -14.97
N ALA A 558 7.38 -27.04 -15.02
CA ALA A 558 8.30 -26.10 -14.36
C ALA A 558 8.02 -25.97 -12.84
N PHE A 559 6.84 -26.37 -12.36
CA PHE A 559 6.42 -26.29 -10.97
C PHE A 559 5.64 -27.55 -10.57
N PRO A 560 6.31 -28.65 -10.19
CA PRO A 560 5.66 -29.95 -10.00
C PRO A 560 4.74 -30.03 -8.77
N ALA A 561 4.71 -29.01 -7.90
CA ALA A 561 3.84 -28.92 -6.72
C ALA A 561 3.50 -27.46 -6.38
N CYS A 562 2.43 -27.23 -5.59
CA CYS A 562 2.24 -25.91 -4.97
C CYS A 562 3.49 -25.60 -4.12
N LEU A 563 4.00 -24.38 -4.20
CA LEU A 563 5.08 -23.96 -3.33
C LEU A 563 4.55 -24.00 -1.88
N THR A 564 5.29 -24.68 -1.02
CA THR A 564 5.01 -24.83 0.43
C THR A 564 6.16 -24.29 1.26
N ASP A 565 7.24 -23.85 0.61
CA ASP A 565 8.50 -23.42 1.21
C ASP A 565 8.63 -21.89 1.31
N GLY A 566 7.56 -21.15 1.02
CA GLY A 566 7.54 -19.68 1.06
C GLY A 566 8.27 -18.97 -0.09
N SER A 567 8.76 -19.68 -1.12
CA SER A 567 9.64 -19.11 -2.17
C SER A 567 8.96 -18.37 -3.34
N GLY A 568 7.65 -18.10 -3.29
CA GLY A 568 6.98 -17.27 -4.31
C GLY A 568 5.49 -16.96 -4.11
N PRO A 569 4.96 -16.73 -2.89
CA PRO A 569 3.52 -16.66 -2.66
C PRO A 569 2.90 -15.35 -3.13
N LEU A 570 3.58 -14.20 -3.02
CA LEU A 570 2.99 -12.88 -3.29
C LEU A 570 3.05 -12.49 -4.78
N VAL A 571 2.30 -13.23 -5.60
CA VAL A 571 2.28 -13.03 -7.06
C VAL A 571 1.33 -11.91 -7.43
N GLN A 572 1.87 -10.88 -8.06
CA GLN A 572 1.14 -9.74 -8.58
C GLN A 572 0.52 -10.10 -9.94
N LEU A 573 -0.75 -9.77 -10.17
CA LEU A 573 -1.46 -9.99 -11.44
C LEU A 573 -1.64 -8.65 -12.20
N PRO A 574 -0.82 -8.34 -13.21
CA PRO A 574 -0.91 -7.08 -13.96
C PRO A 574 -2.30 -6.84 -14.57
N GLY A 575 -2.67 -5.57 -14.73
CA GLY A 575 -3.93 -5.19 -15.36
C GLY A 575 -5.18 -5.52 -14.54
N THR A 576 -5.05 -5.77 -13.23
CA THR A 576 -6.19 -6.03 -12.33
C THR A 576 -6.48 -4.90 -11.36
N GLY A 577 -5.66 -3.84 -11.36
CA GLY A 577 -5.86 -2.66 -10.51
C GLY A 577 -7.03 -1.80 -10.97
N VAL A 578 -7.70 -1.17 -10.01
CA VAL A 578 -8.88 -0.34 -10.22
C VAL A 578 -8.80 0.90 -9.35
N ILE A 579 -9.22 2.04 -9.89
CA ILE A 579 -9.59 3.19 -9.06
C ILE A 579 -11.10 3.20 -8.95
N TRP A 580 -11.63 3.02 -7.74
CA TRP A 580 -13.05 3.15 -7.46
C TRP A 580 -13.37 4.59 -7.07
N LYS A 581 -14.54 5.08 -7.46
CA LYS A 581 -15.05 6.40 -7.09
C LYS A 581 -16.33 6.26 -6.31
N ILE A 582 -16.31 6.72 -5.07
CA ILE A 582 -17.45 6.72 -4.15
C ILE A 582 -17.91 8.17 -3.97
N CYS A 583 -19.17 8.45 -4.23
CA CYS A 583 -19.77 9.79 -4.17
C CYS A 583 -21.06 9.76 -3.35
N ARG A 584 -21.40 10.89 -2.73
CA ARG A 584 -22.74 11.14 -2.18
C ARG A 584 -23.77 11.24 -3.30
N THR A 585 -24.98 10.76 -3.04
CA THR A 585 -26.08 10.76 -4.01
C THR A 585 -26.82 12.11 -4.05
N ALA A 586 -27.12 12.60 -5.25
CA ALA A 586 -27.80 13.88 -5.47
C ALA A 586 -29.23 13.97 -4.90
N ALA A 587 -29.87 12.84 -4.57
CA ALA A 587 -31.22 12.79 -4.01
C ALA A 587 -31.27 13.12 -2.51
N GLN A 588 -30.13 13.08 -1.82
CA GLN A 588 -30.00 13.39 -0.39
C GLN A 588 -29.52 14.83 -0.20
N ASP A 589 -28.64 15.34 -1.08
CA ASP A 589 -28.25 16.75 -1.16
C ASP A 589 -29.42 17.73 -1.29
N ARG A 590 -30.58 17.27 -1.78
CA ARG A 590 -31.82 18.07 -1.85
C ARG A 590 -32.65 17.99 -0.58
N ARG A 591 -32.74 16.80 0.04
CA ARG A 591 -33.48 16.62 1.31
C ARG A 591 -32.78 17.31 2.47
N ASP A 592 -31.46 17.22 2.56
CA ASP A 592 -30.69 17.91 3.59
C ASP A 592 -30.67 19.44 3.40
N ARG A 593 -31.03 19.94 2.21
CA ARG A 593 -31.23 21.37 1.92
C ARG A 593 -32.64 21.87 2.21
N ASP A 594 -33.61 20.97 2.34
CA ASP A 594 -35.00 21.31 2.63
C ASP A 594 -35.31 21.22 4.15
N ASP A 595 -34.38 20.65 4.95
CA ASP A 595 -34.48 20.49 6.41
C ASP A 595 -33.58 21.48 7.21
N ASP A 596 -32.84 22.36 6.52
CA ASP A 596 -32.15 23.57 7.05
C ASP A 596 -32.99 24.83 6.76
#